data_AF-A0A2C1YWA7-F1
#
_entry.id   AF-A0A2C1YWA7-F1
#
_cell.length_a   1.000
_cell.length_b   1.000
_cell.length_c   1.000
_cell.angle_alpha   90.00
_cell.angle_beta   90.00
_cell.angle_gamma   90.00
#
_symmetry.space_group_name_H-M   'P 1'
#
loop_
_entity.id
_entity.type
_entity.pdbx_description
1 polymer ?
#
loop_
_entity_poly.entity_id
_entity_poly.type
_entity_poly.pdbx_seq_one_letter_code
_entity_poly.pdbx_strand_id
1 'polypeptide(L)' 'MKLTIWDDGFTKEVTCLIHYVDSITHQLRKAVKPCEFKRVSFEVVVGVGGPKRIR' A
#
# COMPACT_ATOMS: atom_id res chain seq x y z
N MET A 1 4.59 6.55 -1.46
CA MET A 1 3.25 6.52 -2.10
C MET A 1 2.18 6.61 -1.02
N LYS A 2 0.97 7.04 -1.37
CA LYS A 2 -0.21 6.92 -0.50
C LYS A 2 -1.02 5.69 -0.93
N LEU A 3 -1.34 4.82 0.00
CA LEU A 3 -2.20 3.67 -0.20
C LEU A 3 -3.47 3.89 0.61
N THR A 4 -4.63 3.79 -0.04
CA THR A 4 -5.92 3.81 0.64
C THR A 4 -6.34 2.36 0.83
N ILE A 5 -6.47 1.94 2.08
CA ILE A 5 -6.91 0.58 2.44
C ILE A 5 -8.28 0.61 3.09
N TRP A 6 -9.09 -0.42 2.86
CA TRP A 6 -10.33 -0.68 3.57
C TRP A 6 -10.04 -1.63 4.74
N ASP A 7 -10.32 -1.19 5.95
CA ASP A 7 -10.09 -1.97 7.16
C ASP A 7 -11.20 -1.65 8.16
N ASP A 8 -11.86 -2.71 8.63
CA ASP A 8 -12.90 -2.61 9.67
C ASP A 8 -14.05 -1.63 9.34
N GLY A 9 -14.51 -1.63 8.08
CA GLY A 9 -15.62 -0.78 7.64
C GLY A 9 -15.26 0.67 7.33
N PHE A 10 -13.99 1.05 7.42
CA PHE A 10 -13.49 2.39 7.09
C PHE A 10 -12.34 2.38 6.10
N THR A 11 -12.19 3.46 5.34
CA THR A 11 -10.98 3.71 4.54
C THR A 11 -9.92 4.38 5.40
N LYS A 12 -8.68 3.87 5.34
CA LYS A 12 -7.50 4.44 5.98
C LYS A 12 -6.47 4.78 4.91
N GLU A 13 -5.97 6.02 4.92
CA GLU A 13 -4.81 6.38 4.10
C GLU A 13 -3.51 6.06 4.85
N VAL A 14 -2.63 5.32 4.20
CA VAL A 14 -1.32 4.96 4.72
C VAL A 14 -0.25 5.46 3.75
N THR A 15 0.67 6.26 4.26
CA THR A 15 1.87 6.61 3.50
C THR A 15 2.89 5.47 3.64
N CYS A 16 3.28 4.85 2.54
CA CYS A 16 4.24 3.75 2.56
C CYS A 16 5.15 3.73 1.33
N LEU A 17 6.31 3.08 1.51
CA LEU A 17 7.23 2.73 0.43
C LEU A 17 6.90 1.30 -0.02
N ILE A 18 6.49 1.17 -1.28
CA ILE A 18 6.22 -0.12 -1.90
C ILE A 18 7.56 -0.69 -2.34
N HIS A 19 7.94 -1.84 -1.78
CA HIS A 19 9.19 -2.51 -2.14
C HIS A 19 8.97 -3.47 -3.30
N TYR A 20 7.84 -4.20 -3.30
CA TYR A 20 7.52 -5.16 -4.35
C TYR A 20 6.01 -5.43 -4.39
N VAL A 21 5.51 -5.74 -5.59
CA VAL A 21 4.13 -6.14 -5.85
C VAL A 21 4.16 -7.59 -6.28
N ASP A 22 3.57 -8.47 -5.49
CA ASP A 22 3.42 -9.88 -5.82
C ASP A 22 2.07 -10.07 -6.53
N SER A 23 2.12 -10.18 -7.85
CA SER A 23 0.96 -10.39 -8.70
C SER A 23 0.50 -11.85 -8.73
N ILE A 24 1.25 -12.80 -8.18
CA ILE A 24 0.85 -14.21 -8.10
C ILE A 24 -0.02 -14.41 -6.85
N THR A 25 0.40 -13.85 -5.71
CA THR A 25 -0.34 -13.96 -4.45
C THR A 25 -1.30 -12.80 -4.22
N HIS A 26 -1.35 -11.82 -5.13
CA HIS A 26 -2.13 -10.58 -5.00
C HIS A 26 -1.81 -9.82 -3.71
N GLN A 27 -0.53 -9.70 -3.38
CA GLN A 27 -0.04 -9.06 -2.16
C GLN A 27 0.97 -7.96 -2.44
N LEU A 28 0.85 -6.90 -1.66
CA LEU A 28 1.71 -5.72 -1.70
C LEU A 28 2.69 -5.78 -0.53
N ARG A 29 3.99 -5.79 -0.83
CA ARG A 29 5.05 -5.67 0.19
C ARG A 29 5.41 -4.21 0.38
N LYS A 30 5.09 -3.68 1.57
CA LYS A 30 5.47 -2.33 1.99
C LYS A 30 6.57 -2.38 3.04
N ALA A 31 7.52 -1.46 2.96
CA ALA A 31 8.47 -1.22 4.03
C ALA A 31 7.79 -0.42 5.16
N VAL A 32 7.91 -0.91 6.40
CA VAL A 32 7.42 -0.24 7.62
C VAL A 32 8.57 0.42 8.36
N LYS A 33 9.74 -0.24 8.38
CA LYS A 33 11.01 0.28 8.92
C LYS A 33 12.17 -0.19 8.04
N PRO A 34 13.40 0.31 8.23
CA PRO A 34 14.57 -0.27 7.59
C PRO A 34 14.61 -1.78 7.87
N CYS A 35 14.65 -2.58 6.80
CA CYS A 35 14.62 -4.06 6.84
C CYS A 35 13.33 -4.72 7.38
N GLU A 36 12.28 -3.96 7.72
CA GLU A 36 10.99 -4.52 8.19
C GLU A 36 9.92 -4.34 7.11
N PHE A 37 9.42 -5.46 6.58
CA PHE A 37 8.42 -5.48 5.52
C PHE A 37 7.11 -6.10 5.99
N LYS A 38 6.00 -5.47 5.62
CA LYS A 38 4.65 -5.99 5.88
C LYS A 38 3.93 -6.25 4.56
N ARG A 39 3.11 -7.29 4.54
CA ARG A 39 2.28 -7.65 3.38
C ARG A 39 0.88 -7.06 3.55
N VAL A 40 0.28 -6.63 2.45
CA VAL A 40 -1.08 -6.09 2.36
C VAL A 40 -1.78 -6.83 1.21
N SER A 41 -2.93 -7.46 1.49
CA SER A 41 -3.74 -8.08 0.42
C SER A 41 -4.30 -7.02 -0.52
N PHE A 42 -4.40 -7.30 -1.82
CA PHE A 42 -5.07 -6.39 -2.76
C PHE A 42 -6.56 -6.24 -2.48
N GLU A 43 -7.19 -7.22 -1.84
CA GLU A 43 -8.62 -7.19 -1.51
C GLU A 43 -8.99 -6.01 -0.61
N VAL A 44 -8.03 -5.56 0.21
CA VAL A 44 -8.23 -4.40 1.08
C VAL A 44 -7.71 -3.11 0.47
N VAL A 45 -7.11 -3.12 -0.73
CA VAL A 45 -6.59 -1.90 -1.36
C VAL A 45 -7.67 -1.24 -2.20
N VAL A 46 -8.07 -0.03 -1.81
CA VAL A 46 -9.12 0.76 -2.47
C VAL A 46 -8.54 1.74 -3.48
N GLY A 47 -7.31 2.20 -3.27
CA GLY A 47 -6.68 3.18 -4.16
C GLY A 47 -5.20 3.36 -3.92
N VAL A 48 -4.50 3.79 -4.97
CA VAL A 48 -3.07 4.11 -4.93
C VAL A 48 -2.86 5.53 -5.45
N GLY A 49 -2.32 6.39 -4.60
CA GLY A 49 -1.99 7.78 -4.90
C GLY A 49 -0.48 7.99 -5.00
N GLY A 50 -0.02 8.47 -6.17
CA GLY A 50 1.33 8.97 -6.36
C GLY A 50 1.48 10.41 -5.83
N PRO A 51 2.72 10.89 -5.59
CA PRO A 51 2.94 12.32 -5.40
C PRO A 51 2.40 13.05 -6.63
N LYS A 52 1.52 14.03 -6.40
CA LYS A 52 0.97 14.89 -7.45
C LYS A 52 2.14 15.68 -8.03
N ARG A 53 2.63 15.29 -9.20
CA ARG A 53 3.62 16.08 -9.94
C ARG A 53 2.92 17.38 -10.35
N ILE A 54 3.24 18.47 -9.68
CA ILE A 54 2.87 19.81 -10.12
C ILE A 54 3.76 20.05 -11.35
N ARG A 55 3.13 20.12 -12.52
CA ARG A 55 3.74 20.62 -13.76
C ARG A 55 3.53 22.12 -13.83
#